data_AF-A0A1D2YTM1-F1
#
_entry.id   AF-A0A1D2YTM1-F1
#
_cell.length_a   1.000
_cell.length_b   1.000
_cell.length_c   1.000
_cell.angle_alpha   90.00
_cell.angle_beta   90.00
_cell.angle_gamma   90.00
#
_symmetry.space_group_name_H-M   'P 1'
#
loop_
_entity.id
_entity.type
_entity.pdbx_description
1 polymer ?
#
loop_
_entity_poly.entity_id
_entity_poly.type
_entity_poly.pdbx_seq_one_letter_code
_entity_poly.pdbx_strand_id
1 'polypeptide(L)'
;MNTSFSPEFVFIQRNILYISSDALSQYLQSILKNEDKMISIDCPTLWEFNIDQDHNTKKLYLHVDLPQFNDLITISFNDEITEYLLDNDSFETLGILIGYNSVKDDAKAVIFIININEGLELINKNE
;
A
#
# COMPACT_ATOMS: atom_id res chain seq x y z
N MET A 1 -6.83 2.01 -16.10
CA MET A 1 -7.83 2.84 -15.39
C MET A 1 -7.11 3.38 -14.15
N ASN A 2 -7.78 4.02 -13.20
CA ASN A 2 -7.20 4.21 -11.87
C ASN A 2 -8.17 3.56 -10.88
N THR A 3 -7.69 2.59 -10.11
CA THR A 3 -8.50 1.85 -9.15
C THR A 3 -7.96 2.14 -7.75
N SER A 4 -8.79 2.77 -6.91
CA SER A 4 -8.39 3.23 -5.60
C SER A 4 -8.97 2.38 -4.47
N PHE A 5 -8.16 2.13 -3.44
CA PHE A 5 -8.51 1.35 -2.25
C PHE A 5 -8.00 2.02 -0.99
N SER A 6 -8.74 1.88 0.11
CA SER A 6 -8.30 2.26 1.45
C SER A 6 -8.02 0.99 2.26
N PRO A 7 -6.85 0.85 2.90
CA PRO A 7 -6.57 -0.28 3.78
C PRO A 7 -7.47 -0.30 5.04
N GLU A 8 -7.96 -1.48 5.40
CA GLU A 8 -8.65 -1.77 6.66
C GLU A 8 -7.64 -2.08 7.79
N PHE A 9 -6.49 -2.64 7.43
CA PHE A 9 -5.40 -2.92 8.37
C PHE A 9 -4.09 -2.41 7.81
N VAL A 10 -3.32 -1.74 8.67
CA VAL A 10 -1.94 -1.31 8.40
C VAL A 10 -1.09 -1.62 9.61
N PHE A 11 0.05 -2.26 9.41
CA PHE A 11 1.05 -2.45 10.45
C PHE A 11 2.43 -2.65 9.84
N ILE A 12 3.47 -2.55 10.66
CA ILE A 12 4.85 -2.71 10.21
C ILE A 12 5.51 -3.85 10.96
N GLN A 13 6.30 -4.59 10.20
CA GLN A 13 7.25 -5.53 10.76
C GLN A 13 8.60 -5.31 10.09
N ARG A 14 9.57 -4.82 10.87
CA ARG A 14 10.90 -4.39 10.37
C ARG A 14 10.78 -3.24 9.37
N ASN A 15 11.25 -3.42 8.14
CA ASN A 15 11.22 -2.47 7.02
C ASN A 15 10.08 -2.77 6.03
N ILE A 16 9.08 -3.56 6.44
CA ILE A 16 7.95 -3.96 5.59
C ILE A 16 6.68 -3.30 6.12
N LEU A 17 6.03 -2.49 5.28
CA LEU A 17 4.69 -1.97 5.48
C LEU A 17 3.68 -3.03 5.03
N TYR A 18 2.90 -3.59 5.94
CA TYR A 18 1.82 -4.50 5.61
C TYR A 18 0.49 -3.77 5.53
N ILE A 19 -0.27 -4.05 4.47
CA ILE A 19 -1.64 -3.57 4.29
C ILE A 19 -2.58 -4.72 4.00
N SER A 20 -3.84 -4.58 4.40
CA SER A 20 -4.92 -5.47 3.97
C SER A 20 -6.16 -4.67 3.62
N SER A 21 -6.83 -5.08 2.55
CA SER A 21 -8.18 -4.63 2.25
C SER A 21 -9.03 -5.71 1.61
N ASP A 22 -10.31 -5.81 1.98
CA ASP A 22 -11.24 -6.79 1.41
C ASP A 22 -11.49 -6.50 -0.08
N ALA A 23 -11.70 -5.23 -0.43
CA ALA A 23 -11.90 -4.80 -1.81
C ALA A 23 -10.65 -5.00 -2.66
N LEU A 24 -9.47 -4.60 -2.14
CA LEU A 24 -8.19 -4.83 -2.81
C LEU A 24 -7.91 -6.32 -2.98
N SER A 25 -8.19 -7.13 -1.95
CA SER A 25 -8.03 -8.59 -1.99
C SER A 25 -8.87 -9.21 -3.10
N GLN A 26 -10.15 -8.84 -3.20
CA GLN A 26 -11.05 -9.35 -4.23
C GLN A 26 -10.60 -8.95 -5.63
N TYR A 27 -10.19 -7.68 -5.79
CA TYR A 27 -9.64 -7.18 -7.05
C TYR A 27 -8.40 -7.98 -7.47
N LEU A 28 -7.39 -8.08 -6.60
CA LEU A 28 -6.17 -8.81 -6.87
C LEU A 28 -6.41 -10.31 -7.11
N GLN A 29 -7.30 -10.97 -6.36
CA GLN A 29 -7.66 -12.37 -6.58
C GLN A 29 -8.30 -12.61 -7.96
N SER A 30 -9.19 -11.71 -8.38
CA SER A 30 -9.87 -11.84 -9.68
C SER A 30 -8.90 -11.79 -10.87
N ILE A 31 -7.75 -11.13 -10.66
CA ILE A 31 -6.74 -10.89 -11.68
C ILE A 31 -5.61 -11.91 -11.62
N LEU A 32 -5.07 -12.16 -10.42
CA LEU A 32 -3.89 -13.01 -10.25
C LEU A 32 -4.18 -14.49 -10.50
N LYS A 33 -5.41 -14.96 -10.28
CA LYS A 33 -5.87 -16.35 -10.53
C LYS A 33 -4.90 -17.45 -10.04
N ASN A 34 -3.99 -17.13 -9.12
CA ASN A 34 -2.85 -17.97 -8.76
C ASN A 34 -3.10 -18.73 -7.45
N GLU A 35 -2.54 -19.94 -7.36
CA GLU A 35 -2.55 -20.78 -6.15
C GLU A 35 -1.40 -20.46 -5.19
N ASP A 36 -0.46 -19.61 -5.60
CA ASP A 36 0.72 -19.27 -4.80
C ASP A 36 0.35 -18.45 -3.56
N LYS A 37 0.85 -18.90 -2.40
CA LYS A 37 0.68 -18.19 -1.11
C LYS A 37 1.54 -16.94 -1.01
N MET A 38 2.61 -16.82 -1.79
CA MET A 38 3.53 -15.68 -1.73
C MET A 38 4.00 -15.31 -3.12
N ILE A 39 3.87 -14.04 -3.48
CA ILE A 39 4.25 -13.50 -4.78
C ILE A 39 5.14 -12.28 -4.53
N SER A 40 6.26 -12.18 -5.22
CA SER A 40 7.09 -10.97 -5.23
C SER A 40 6.97 -10.32 -6.60
N ILE A 41 6.65 -9.03 -6.63
CA ILE A 41 6.47 -8.25 -7.85
C ILE A 41 7.43 -7.05 -7.78
N ASP A 42 8.23 -6.90 -8.81
CA ASP A 42 8.97 -5.68 -9.07
C ASP A 42 8.10 -4.77 -9.93
N CYS A 43 7.66 -3.64 -9.37
CA CYS A 43 6.78 -2.72 -10.08
C CYS A 43 7.00 -1.26 -9.68
N PRO A 44 6.78 -0.29 -10.58
CA PRO A 44 6.94 1.11 -10.27
C PRO A 44 5.97 1.57 -9.19
N THR A 45 6.48 2.34 -8.23
CA THR A 45 5.67 2.97 -7.19
C THR A 45 5.89 4.48 -7.13
N LEU A 46 4.83 5.23 -6.79
CA LEU A 46 4.89 6.68 -6.60
C LEU A 46 4.09 7.06 -5.36
N TRP A 47 4.67 7.90 -4.50
CA TRP A 47 3.94 8.53 -3.41
C TRP A 47 3.41 9.90 -3.84
N GLU A 48 2.16 10.19 -3.49
CA GLU A 48 1.52 11.49 -3.66
C GLU A 48 1.03 11.99 -2.30
N PHE A 49 1.42 13.22 -1.95
CA PHE A 49 1.01 13.87 -0.71
C PHE A 49 0.25 15.15 -1.02
N ASN A 50 -1.00 15.21 -0.54
CA ASN A 50 -1.90 16.34 -0.75
C ASN A 50 -2.25 16.99 0.59
N ILE A 51 -2.09 18.31 0.65
CA ILE A 51 -2.51 19.13 1.78
C ILE A 51 -3.68 19.99 1.32
N ASP A 52 -4.87 19.72 1.86
CA ASP A 52 -5.99 20.64 1.73
C ASP A 52 -5.85 21.74 2.79
N GLN A 53 -5.44 22.93 2.37
CA GLN A 53 -5.23 24.08 3.25
C GLN A 53 -6.52 24.60 3.88
N ASP A 54 -7.67 24.43 3.22
CA ASP A 54 -8.95 24.96 3.69
C ASP A 54 -9.57 24.08 4.78
N HIS A 55 -9.29 22.77 4.73
CA HIS A 55 -9.81 21.79 5.69
C HIS A 55 -8.75 21.21 6.64
N ASN A 56 -7.50 21.63 6.49
CA ASN A 56 -6.35 21.11 7.23
C ASN A 56 -6.28 19.57 7.21
N THR A 57 -6.59 18.96 6.05
CA THR A 57 -6.51 17.50 5.89
C THR A 57 -5.25 17.13 5.11
N LYS A 58 -4.52 16.14 5.62
CA LYS A 58 -3.33 15.55 4.99
C LYS A 58 -3.74 14.22 4.37
N LYS A 59 -3.52 14.05 3.07
CA LYS A 59 -3.80 12.79 2.38
C LYS A 59 -2.55 12.26 1.73
N LEU A 60 -2.21 11.03 2.07
CA LEU A 60 -1.10 10.30 1.47
C LEU A 60 -1.64 9.18 0.60
N TYR A 61 -1.09 9.06 -0.59
CA TYR A 61 -1.43 8.04 -1.57
C TYR A 61 -0.17 7.31 -2.01
N LEU A 62 -0.28 5.99 -2.14
CA LEU A 62 0.72 5.16 -2.80
C LEU A 62 0.12 4.63 -4.09
N HIS A 63 0.70 5.03 -5.21
CA HIS A 63 0.37 4.51 -6.52
C HIS A 63 1.31 3.37 -6.85
N VAL A 64 0.74 2.24 -7.27
CA VAL A 64 1.46 1.05 -7.71
C VAL A 64 1.02 0.78 -9.14
N ASP A 65 1.92 0.98 -10.09
CA ASP A 65 1.69 0.60 -11.47
C ASP A 65 1.95 -0.89 -11.58
N LEU A 66 0.95 -1.70 -11.91
CA LEU A 66 1.13 -3.12 -12.12
C LEU A 66 1.05 -3.40 -13.63
N PRO A 67 2.19 -3.49 -14.34
CA PRO A 67 2.21 -3.53 -15.79
C PRO A 67 1.49 -4.76 -16.37
N GLN A 68 1.47 -5.86 -15.61
CA GLN A 68 0.75 -7.08 -15.99
C GLN A 68 -0.77 -6.86 -16.13
N PHE A 69 -1.30 -5.78 -15.53
CA PHE A 69 -2.73 -5.54 -15.40
C PHE A 69 -3.21 -4.27 -16.12
N ASN A 70 -2.31 -3.50 -16.75
CA ASN A 70 -2.62 -2.20 -17.40
C ASN A 70 -3.48 -1.28 -16.51
N ASP A 71 -3.22 -1.31 -15.21
CA ASP A 71 -3.98 -0.54 -14.23
C ASP A 71 -3.05 0.07 -13.17
N LEU A 72 -3.40 1.28 -12.76
CA LEU A 72 -2.74 1.97 -11.67
C LEU A 72 -3.56 1.73 -10.40
N ILE A 73 -3.00 0.98 -9.46
CA ILE A 73 -3.61 0.81 -8.13
C ILE A 73 -3.22 2.00 -7.27
N THR A 74 -4.19 2.68 -6.68
CA THR A 74 -3.96 3.77 -5.74
C THR A 74 -4.41 3.37 -4.34
N ILE A 75 -3.47 3.26 -3.41
CA ILE A 75 -3.74 3.00 -1.99
C ILE A 75 -3.84 4.36 -1.28
N SER A 76 -5.00 4.70 -0.75
CA SER A 76 -5.22 5.92 0.01
C SER A 76 -5.16 5.65 1.51
N PHE A 77 -4.30 6.39 2.21
CA PHE A 77 -4.16 6.31 3.66
C PHE A 77 -5.02 7.39 4.34
N ASN A 78 -5.58 7.05 5.49
CA ASN A 78 -6.30 8.01 6.32
C ASN A 78 -5.30 8.89 7.11
N ASP A 79 -5.80 9.90 7.81
CA ASP A 79 -4.96 10.88 8.53
C ASP A 79 -4.05 10.20 9.58
N GLU A 80 -4.60 9.29 10.39
CA GLU A 80 -3.85 8.55 11.42
C GLU A 80 -2.69 7.74 10.84
N ILE A 81 -2.96 6.99 9.77
CA ILE A 81 -1.93 6.19 9.10
C ILE A 81 -0.96 7.11 8.35
N THR A 82 -1.43 8.23 7.79
CA THR A 82 -0.57 9.21 7.12
C THR A 82 0.45 9.78 8.08
N GLU A 83 0.04 10.28 9.25
CA GLU A 83 0.95 10.77 10.28
C GLU A 83 1.97 9.71 10.67
N TYR A 84 1.49 8.48 10.91
CA TYR A 84 2.35 7.37 11.27
C TYR A 84 3.38 7.00 10.19
N LEU A 85 2.99 7.01 8.91
CA LEU A 85 3.88 6.73 7.79
C LEU A 85 4.91 7.85 7.57
N LEU A 86 4.54 9.11 7.80
CA LEU A 86 5.47 10.25 7.70
C LEU A 86 6.51 10.20 8.83
N ASP A 87 6.12 9.79 10.04
CA ASP A 87 7.02 9.62 11.17
C ASP A 87 8.03 8.46 11.01
N ASN A 88 7.85 7.60 10.01
CA ASN A 88 8.65 6.40 9.80
C ASN A 88 9.06 6.25 8.33
N ASP A 89 10.26 6.65 7.96
CA ASP A 89 10.75 6.65 6.57
C ASP A 89 11.47 5.37 6.13
N SER A 90 11.56 4.37 7.01
CA SER A 90 12.43 3.19 6.82
C SER A 90 11.79 2.02 6.06
N PHE A 91 10.64 2.21 5.40
CA PHE A 91 9.92 1.13 4.72
C PHE A 91 10.46 0.88 3.32
N GLU A 92 11.11 -0.26 3.12
CA GLU A 92 11.66 -0.66 1.81
C GLU A 92 10.67 -1.50 1.01
N THR A 93 9.71 -2.17 1.65
CA THR A 93 8.81 -3.12 1.00
C THR A 93 7.37 -2.93 1.44
N LEU A 94 6.43 -3.02 0.51
CA LEU A 94 4.99 -3.12 0.76
C LEU A 94 4.57 -4.58 0.68
N GLY A 95 3.99 -5.11 1.76
CA GLY A 95 3.29 -6.39 1.80
C GLY A 95 1.78 -6.18 1.68
N ILE A 96 1.16 -6.63 0.60
CA ILE A 96 -0.30 -6.65 0.45
C ILE A 96 -0.82 -8.02 0.87
N LEU A 97 -1.49 -8.07 2.02
CA LEU A 97 -2.11 -9.28 2.55
C LEU A 97 -3.45 -9.53 1.85
N ILE A 98 -3.56 -10.68 1.19
CA ILE A 98 -4.77 -11.07 0.46
C ILE A 98 -5.62 -11.99 1.34
N GLY A 99 -6.86 -11.59 1.57
CA GLY A 99 -7.82 -12.36 2.37
C GLY A 99 -7.37 -12.55 3.82
N TYR A 100 -6.80 -11.50 4.41
CA TYR A 100 -6.34 -11.48 5.79
C TYR A 100 -7.49 -11.66 6.79
N ASN A 101 -7.28 -12.51 7.79
CA ASN A 101 -8.19 -12.73 8.90
C ASN A 101 -7.56 -12.21 10.19
N SER A 102 -8.00 -11.03 10.64
CA SER A 102 -7.47 -10.37 11.84
C SER A 102 -7.70 -11.13 13.15
N VAL A 103 -8.68 -12.04 13.21
CA VAL A 103 -8.92 -12.85 14.41
C VAL A 103 -7.91 -14.00 14.52
N LYS A 104 -7.46 -14.54 13.38
CA LYS A 104 -6.52 -15.65 13.31
C LYS A 104 -5.08 -15.23 13.04
N ASP A 105 -4.87 -13.95 12.70
CA ASP A 105 -3.59 -13.41 12.26
C ASP A 105 -2.99 -14.21 11.09
N ASP A 106 -3.82 -14.46 10.07
CA ASP A 106 -3.48 -15.31 8.92
C ASP A 106 -3.95 -14.68 7.61
N ALA A 107 -3.16 -14.83 6.54
CA ALA A 107 -3.47 -14.36 5.19
C ALA A 107 -3.45 -15.52 4.20
N LYS A 108 -4.35 -15.50 3.21
CA LYS A 108 -4.39 -16.55 2.18
C LYS A 108 -3.19 -16.47 1.25
N ALA A 109 -2.79 -15.25 0.90
CA ALA A 109 -1.59 -14.97 0.13
C ALA A 109 -1.01 -13.61 0.49
N VAL A 110 0.24 -13.36 0.10
CA VAL A 110 0.90 -12.06 0.25
C VAL A 110 1.59 -11.66 -1.05
N ILE A 111 1.40 -10.41 -1.47
CA ILE A 111 2.21 -9.79 -2.53
C ILE A 111 3.25 -8.89 -1.88
N PHE A 112 4.51 -9.03 -2.27
CA PHE A 112 5.58 -8.10 -1.90
C PHE A 112 5.93 -7.19 -3.07
N ILE A 113 5.97 -5.89 -2.81
CA ILE A 113 6.43 -4.84 -3.73
C ILE A 113 7.62 -4.16 -3.07
N ILE A 114 8.78 -4.17 -3.73
CA ILE A 114 10.04 -3.66 -3.18
C ILE A 114 10.29 -2.21 -3.58
N ASN A 115 11.25 -1.56 -2.92
CA ASN A 115 11.73 -0.20 -3.17
C ASN A 115 10.66 0.90 -3.04
N ILE A 116 9.75 0.75 -2.08
CA ILE A 116 8.69 1.76 -1.86
C ILE A 116 9.20 3.02 -1.13
N ASN A 117 10.43 3.03 -0.61
CA ASN A 117 10.96 4.10 0.24
C ASN A 117 11.22 5.40 -0.51
N GLU A 118 11.54 5.34 -1.80
CA GLU A 118 12.09 6.48 -2.55
C GLU A 118 11.19 7.73 -2.52
N GLY A 119 9.86 7.55 -2.57
CA GLY A 119 8.92 8.67 -2.53
C GLY A 119 8.62 9.23 -1.14
N LEU A 120 8.63 8.39 -0.09
CA LEU A 120 8.41 8.84 1.29
C LEU A 120 9.54 9.74 1.77
N GLU A 121 10.79 9.39 1.46
CA GLU A 121 11.96 10.22 1.80
C GLU A 121 11.87 11.64 1.19
N LEU A 122 11.30 11.76 0.00
CA LEU A 122 11.15 13.04 -0.69
C LEU A 122 10.05 13.90 -0.06
N ILE A 123 8.98 13.29 0.42
CA ILE A 123 7.90 14.01 1.13
C ILE A 123 8.44 14.56 2.45
N ASN A 124 9.14 13.73 3.23
CA ASN A 124 9.67 14.12 4.55
C ASN A 124 10.78 15.19 4.49
N LYS A 125 11.54 15.28 3.39
CA LYS A 125 12.56 16.33 3.20
C LYS A 125 11.98 17.71 2.89
N ASN A 126 10.69 17.78 2.54
CA ASN A 126 10.02 19.01 2.09
C ASN A 126 8.94 19.51 3.08
N GLU A 127 8.73 18.87 4.23
CA GLU A 127 8.04 19.45 5.40
C GLU A 127 9.01 20.29 6.26
#